data_AF-A0A3M7P2F8-F1
#
_entry.id   AF-A0A3M7P2F8-F1
#
_cell.length_a   1.000
_cell.length_b   1.000
_cell.length_c   1.000
_cell.angle_alpha   90.00
_cell.angle_beta   90.00
_cell.angle_gamma   90.00
#
_symmetry.space_group_name_H-M   'P 1'
#
loop_
_entity.id
_entity.type
_entity.pdbx_description
1 polymer ?
#
loop_
_entity_poly.entity_id
_entity_poly.type
_entity_poly.pdbx_seq_one_letter_code
_entity_poly.pdbx_strand_id
1 'polypeptide(L)'
;MKYELIYFLLLIIFPSNSLNETYHYHSRVDNMTLCIKPHLVKIGPEEQNLLIKNELKKCISTMNDPEKCPIKWDTVMCWPETNVNETVGLPCANYVNKFNKKHKAYIHCRYNSTLNRAEWTKTNYSKCLTYEETDFCNTTTCSLELN
;
A
#
# COMPACT_ATOMS: atom_id res chain seq x y z
N MET A 1 -5.51 20.25 11.23
CA MET A 1 -6.23 20.76 10.04
C MET A 1 -5.77 20.19 8.70
N LYS A 2 -4.61 19.52 8.56
CA LYS A 2 -4.18 18.90 7.27
C LYS A 2 -4.66 17.45 7.06
N TYR A 3 -5.07 16.74 8.11
CA TYR A 3 -5.50 15.33 8.04
C TYR A 3 -6.93 15.14 7.50
N GLU A 4 -7.80 16.13 7.65
CA GLU A 4 -9.19 16.10 7.17
C GLU A 4 -9.28 16.04 5.63
N LEU A 5 -8.34 16.68 4.93
CA LEU A 5 -8.35 16.75 3.46
C LEU A 5 -8.03 15.39 2.80
N ILE A 6 -7.23 14.55 3.47
CA ILE A 6 -6.92 13.20 2.97
C ILE A 6 -8.15 12.29 3.12
N TYR A 7 -8.89 12.43 4.22
CA TYR A 7 -10.12 11.68 4.46
C TYR A 7 -11.19 12.01 3.40
N PHE A 8 -11.37 13.30 3.07
CA PHE A 8 -12.29 13.72 2.01
C PHE A 8 -11.89 13.23 0.62
N LEU A 9 -10.58 13.24 0.27
CA LEU A 9 -10.11 12.72 -1.01
C LEU A 9 -10.31 11.21 -1.17
N LEU A 10 -10.23 10.45 -0.07
CA LEU A 10 -10.47 9.00 -0.07
C LEU A 10 -11.97 8.64 -0.11
N LEU A 11 -12.85 9.53 0.31
CA LEU A 11 -14.31 9.33 0.26
C LEU A 11 -14.92 9.67 -1.12
N ILE A 12 -14.34 10.60 -1.88
CA ILE A 12 -14.88 11.02 -3.20
C ILE A 12 -14.63 9.96 -4.29
N ILE A 13 -13.61 9.10 -4.13
CA ILE A 13 -13.25 8.07 -5.13
C ILE A 13 -14.05 6.77 -4.94
N PHE A 14 -14.67 6.55 -3.78
CA PHE A 14 -15.36 5.29 -3.48
C PHE A 14 -16.78 5.53 -2.94
N PRO A 15 -17.79 5.65 -3.83
CA PRO A 15 -19.17 5.53 -3.41
C PRO A 15 -19.38 4.13 -2.83
N SER A 16 -20.04 4.09 -1.67
CA SER A 16 -20.44 2.92 -0.90
C SER A 16 -21.05 1.78 -1.74
N ASN A 17 -20.55 0.55 -1.58
CA ASN A 17 -21.26 -0.61 -1.03
C ASN A 17 -20.58 -1.94 -1.42
N SER A 18 -20.50 -2.86 -0.45
CA SER A 18 -20.05 -4.26 -0.55
C SER A 18 -18.58 -4.52 -0.90
N LEU A 19 -17.72 -4.69 0.12
CA LEU A 19 -16.34 -5.21 -0.02
C LEU A 19 -16.15 -6.54 0.75
N ASN A 20 -17.24 -7.28 0.97
CA ASN A 20 -17.22 -8.61 1.57
C ASN A 20 -17.48 -9.75 0.57
N GLU A 21 -17.43 -9.47 -0.72
CA GLU A 21 -17.72 -10.49 -1.71
C GLU A 21 -16.42 -11.10 -2.22
N THR A 22 -16.21 -12.39 -1.91
CA THR A 22 -15.51 -13.27 -2.84
C THR A 22 -16.27 -13.17 -4.15
N TYR A 23 -15.69 -12.53 -5.15
CA TYR A 23 -16.36 -12.41 -6.44
C TYR A 23 -16.24 -13.75 -7.16
N HIS A 24 -17.39 -14.36 -7.44
CA HIS A 24 -17.48 -15.56 -8.26
C HIS A 24 -17.76 -15.14 -9.69
N TYR A 25 -16.77 -15.29 -10.57
CA TYR A 25 -16.99 -15.12 -12.00
C TYR A 25 -17.24 -16.48 -12.64
N HIS A 26 -18.43 -16.69 -13.21
CA HIS A 26 -18.75 -17.86 -14.01
C HIS A 26 -18.50 -17.55 -15.49
N SER A 27 -17.49 -18.20 -16.09
CA SER A 27 -17.36 -18.23 -17.54
C SER A 27 -18.32 -19.28 -18.12
N ARG A 28 -19.15 -18.91 -19.10
CA ARG A 28 -20.00 -19.85 -19.85
C ARG A 28 -19.21 -20.81 -20.74
N VAL A 29 -17.91 -20.55 -20.96
CA VAL A 29 -17.10 -21.25 -21.97
C VAL A 29 -16.51 -22.57 -21.44
N ASP A 30 -16.24 -22.68 -20.13
CA ASP A 30 -15.51 -23.84 -19.57
C ASP A 30 -16.12 -24.44 -18.28
N ASN A 31 -17.35 -24.05 -17.89
CA ASN A 31 -17.97 -24.44 -16.61
C ASN A 31 -17.04 -24.22 -15.40
N MET A 32 -16.20 -23.18 -15.49
CA MET A 32 -15.13 -22.89 -14.54
C MET A 32 -15.51 -21.66 -13.72
N THR A 33 -15.66 -21.87 -12.41
CA THR A 33 -15.92 -20.80 -11.44
C THR A 33 -14.60 -20.24 -10.96
N LEU A 34 -14.32 -19.01 -11.34
CA LEU A 34 -13.17 -18.27 -10.83
C LEU A 34 -13.53 -17.66 -9.46
N CYS A 35 -12.80 -18.04 -8.42
CA CYS A 35 -12.90 -17.43 -7.10
C CYS A 35 -11.73 -16.48 -6.89
N ILE A 36 -12.02 -15.20 -6.69
CA ILE A 36 -10.99 -14.18 -6.45
C ILE A 36 -10.94 -13.86 -4.96
N LYS A 37 -9.83 -14.18 -4.30
CA LYS A 37 -9.55 -13.71 -2.92
C LYS A 37 -8.70 -12.44 -3.00
N PRO A 38 -9.26 -11.25 -2.70
CA PRO A 38 -8.49 -10.02 -2.72
C PRO A 38 -7.49 -9.99 -1.56
N HIS A 39 -6.20 -9.73 -1.85
CA HIS A 39 -5.13 -9.57 -0.85
C HIS A 39 -5.10 -8.19 -0.19
N LEU A 40 -6.29 -7.63 0.00
CA LEU A 40 -6.48 -6.31 0.57
C LEU A 40 -6.46 -6.37 2.09
N VAL A 41 -5.83 -5.37 2.66
CA VAL A 41 -5.93 -5.06 4.08
C VAL A 41 -7.34 -4.54 4.38
N LYS A 42 -7.99 -5.09 5.42
CA LYS A 42 -9.30 -4.64 5.92
C LYS A 42 -9.12 -4.09 7.33
N ILE A 43 -9.24 -2.77 7.50
CA ILE A 43 -9.04 -2.09 8.79
C ILE A 43 -10.14 -1.04 8.95
N GLY A 44 -10.73 -0.97 10.15
CA GLY A 44 -11.72 0.05 10.50
C GLY A 44 -11.10 1.45 10.66
N PRO A 45 -11.87 2.54 10.53
CA PRO A 45 -11.35 3.90 10.57
C PRO A 45 -10.66 4.26 11.90
N GLU A 46 -11.15 3.75 13.03
CA GLU A 46 -10.53 4.00 14.34
C GLU A 46 -9.19 3.25 14.48
N GLU A 47 -9.17 1.97 14.10
CA GLU A 47 -7.98 1.11 14.13
C GLU A 47 -6.90 1.62 13.17
N GLN A 48 -7.28 2.12 11.98
CA GLN A 48 -6.38 2.70 10.98
C GLN A 48 -5.49 3.79 11.59
N ASN A 49 -6.10 4.69 12.36
CA ASN A 49 -5.39 5.81 12.98
C ASN A 49 -4.43 5.33 14.07
N LEU A 50 -4.80 4.31 14.83
CA LEU A 50 -3.93 3.73 15.85
C LEU A 50 -2.70 3.06 15.22
N LEU A 51 -2.90 2.29 14.16
CA LEU A 51 -1.82 1.57 13.50
C LEU A 51 -0.82 2.53 12.84
N ILE A 52 -1.29 3.55 12.11
CA ILE A 52 -0.42 4.57 11.51
C ILE A 52 0.42 5.27 12.58
N LYS A 53 -0.18 5.61 13.73
CA LYS A 53 0.55 6.23 14.85
C LYS A 53 1.62 5.31 15.41
N ASN A 54 1.35 4.01 15.50
CA ASN A 54 2.33 3.03 15.98
C ASN A 54 3.51 2.89 15.03
N GLU A 55 3.26 2.90 13.72
CA GLU A 55 4.33 2.86 12.71
C GLU A 55 5.15 4.15 12.67
N LEU A 56 4.50 5.31 12.79
CA LEU A 56 5.19 6.59 12.91
C LEU A 56 6.16 6.60 14.10
N LYS A 57 5.77 6.07 15.27
CA LYS A 57 6.66 6.00 16.44
C LYS A 57 7.92 5.17 16.20
N LYS A 58 7.87 4.19 15.30
CA LYS A 58 9.03 3.37 14.91
C LYS A 58 9.92 4.11 13.91
N CYS A 59 9.35 5.03 13.13
CA CYS A 59 10.06 5.79 12.12
C CYS A 59 10.73 7.03 12.75
N ILE A 60 11.87 6.83 13.39
CA ILE A 60 12.70 7.91 13.94
C ILE A 60 14.07 7.88 13.24
N SER A 61 14.59 9.06 12.90
CA SER A 61 15.88 9.25 12.22
C SER A 61 16.85 10.05 13.08
N THR A 62 18.16 9.72 13.04
CA THR A 62 19.22 10.62 13.49
C THR A 62 20.49 10.42 12.67
N MET A 63 20.48 10.73 11.37
CA MET A 63 21.69 10.99 10.57
C MET A 63 21.35 11.93 9.39
N ASN A 64 22.23 12.89 9.13
CA ASN A 64 22.17 13.81 8.00
C ASN A 64 23.46 13.66 7.19
N ASP A 65 23.49 12.69 6.28
CA ASP A 65 24.54 12.57 5.27
C ASP A 65 24.07 13.31 4.00
N PRO A 66 24.77 14.35 3.53
CA PRO A 66 24.36 15.10 2.33
C PRO A 66 24.37 14.26 1.04
N GLU A 67 25.09 13.12 1.03
CA GLU A 67 25.19 12.21 -0.11
C GLU A 67 24.09 11.13 -0.12
N LYS A 68 23.21 11.11 0.90
CA LYS A 68 22.14 10.12 1.03
C LYS A 68 20.80 10.76 1.35
N CYS A 69 19.74 10.16 0.84
CA CYS A 69 18.41 10.52 1.30
C CYS A 69 18.22 9.98 2.73
N PRO A 70 17.85 10.84 3.70
CA PRO A 70 17.69 10.43 5.09
C PRO A 70 16.46 9.53 5.25
N ILE A 71 16.38 8.81 6.37
CA ILE A 71 15.15 8.10 6.75
C ILE A 71 13.96 9.07 6.70
N LYS A 72 12.87 8.68 6.03
CA LYS A 72 11.71 9.55 5.79
C LYS A 72 10.42 8.85 6.15
N TRP A 73 9.59 9.54 6.94
CA TRP A 73 8.17 9.23 7.05
C TRP A 73 7.39 10.03 6.00
N ASP A 74 6.64 9.35 5.14
CA ASP A 74 5.85 10.00 4.07
C ASP A 74 4.34 10.07 4.36
N THR A 75 3.95 9.97 5.64
CA THR A 75 2.57 9.82 6.14
C THR A 75 1.96 8.42 6.01
N VAL A 76 2.64 7.49 5.32
CA VAL A 76 2.17 6.12 5.13
C VAL A 76 3.24 5.11 5.54
N MET A 77 4.45 5.24 5.03
CA MET A 77 5.56 4.31 5.24
C MET A 77 6.83 5.01 5.70
N CYS A 78 7.68 4.24 6.39
CA CYS A 78 9.03 4.63 6.73
C CYS A 78 9.99 4.16 5.64
N TRP A 79 10.66 5.10 4.99
CA TRP A 79 11.66 4.84 3.95
C TRP A 79 13.05 4.83 4.58
N PRO A 80 13.88 3.80 4.33
CA PRO A 80 15.22 3.69 4.90
C PRO A 80 16.16 4.72 4.28
N GLU A 81 17.30 4.99 4.92
CA GLU A 81 18.38 5.74 4.30
C GLU A 81 18.80 5.09 2.97
N THR A 82 19.12 5.88 1.95
CA THR A 82 19.36 5.38 0.58
C THR A 82 20.31 6.29 -0.18
N ASN A 83 21.17 5.72 -1.02
CA ASN A 83 22.13 6.50 -1.79
C ASN A 83 21.44 7.25 -2.94
N VAL A 84 22.05 8.36 -3.35
CA VAL A 84 21.63 9.08 -4.55
C VAL A 84 21.58 8.15 -5.77
N ASN A 85 20.55 8.33 -6.59
CA ASN A 85 20.23 7.56 -7.80
C ASN A 85 19.74 6.12 -7.55
N GLU A 86 19.49 5.72 -6.31
CA GLU A 86 18.87 4.44 -5.98
C GLU A 86 17.33 4.53 -5.92
N THR A 87 16.67 3.44 -6.30
CA THR A 87 15.23 3.26 -6.13
C THR A 87 14.97 2.16 -5.10
N VAL A 88 14.19 2.47 -4.08
CA VAL A 88 13.80 1.51 -3.03
C VAL A 88 12.39 1.04 -3.29
N GLY A 89 12.19 -0.28 -3.23
CA GLY A 89 10.88 -0.92 -3.28
C GLY A 89 10.58 -1.67 -1.98
N LEU A 90 9.58 -1.21 -1.23
CA LEU A 90 9.11 -1.88 -0.01
C LEU A 90 7.74 -2.54 -0.25
N PRO A 91 7.42 -3.66 0.42
CA PRO A 91 6.07 -4.23 0.40
C PRO A 91 5.04 -3.18 0.80
N CYS A 92 3.88 -3.17 0.16
CA CYS A 92 2.79 -2.29 0.54
C CYS A 92 2.41 -2.53 2.00
N ALA A 93 2.18 -1.44 2.74
CA ALA A 93 1.81 -1.48 4.15
C ALA A 93 0.60 -2.40 4.41
N ASN A 94 0.76 -3.33 5.35
CA ASN A 94 -0.32 -4.23 5.80
C ASN A 94 -1.25 -3.57 6.83
N TYR A 95 -1.01 -2.29 7.16
CA TYR A 95 -1.75 -1.50 8.13
C TYR A 95 -2.51 -0.33 7.49
N VAL A 96 -2.63 -0.30 6.17
CA VAL A 96 -3.38 0.71 5.42
C VAL A 96 -4.57 0.05 4.75
N ASN A 97 -5.77 0.49 5.09
CA ASN A 97 -7.00 -0.06 4.54
C ASN A 97 -6.99 -0.05 3.01
N LYS A 98 -7.42 -1.16 2.41
CA LYS A 98 -7.45 -1.43 0.96
C LYS A 98 -6.08 -1.47 0.26
N PHE A 99 -4.97 -1.47 0.98
CA PHE A 99 -3.68 -1.78 0.34
C PHE A 99 -3.61 -3.26 0.00
N ASN A 100 -3.13 -3.57 -1.20
CA ASN A 100 -2.76 -4.92 -1.59
C ASN A 100 -1.35 -5.23 -1.09
N LYS A 101 -1.26 -6.10 -0.08
CA LYS A 101 0.00 -6.42 0.62
C LYS A 101 0.99 -7.25 -0.21
N LYS A 102 0.57 -7.82 -1.35
CA LYS A 102 1.44 -8.59 -2.24
C LYS A 102 2.28 -7.69 -3.17
N HIS A 103 1.84 -6.46 -3.38
CA HIS A 103 2.56 -5.49 -4.21
C HIS A 103 3.61 -4.70 -3.43
N LYS A 104 4.35 -3.85 -4.14
CA LYS A 104 5.37 -2.96 -3.58
C LYS A 104 5.07 -1.50 -3.92
N ALA A 105 5.40 -0.62 -2.98
CA ALA A 105 5.53 0.81 -3.20
C ALA A 105 6.99 1.15 -3.52
N TYR A 106 7.21 2.20 -4.32
CA TYR A 106 8.55 2.60 -4.75
C TYR A 106 8.81 4.08 -4.49
N ILE A 107 10.04 4.41 -4.10
CA ILE A 107 10.53 5.78 -4.00
C ILE A 107 11.93 5.86 -4.58
N HIS A 108 12.31 7.01 -5.13
CA HIS A 108 13.62 7.23 -5.71
C HIS A 108 14.36 8.32 -4.92
N CYS A 109 15.63 8.08 -4.62
CA CYS A 109 16.52 9.08 -4.07
C CYS A 109 17.26 9.77 -5.21
N ARG A 110 17.14 11.08 -5.32
CA ARG A 110 17.82 11.86 -6.37
C ARG A 110 18.71 12.94 -5.76
N TYR A 111 19.70 13.38 -6.50
CA TYR A 111 20.45 14.58 -6.14
C TYR A 111 19.71 15.83 -6.60
N ASN A 112 19.48 16.78 -5.70
CA ASN A 112 18.92 18.09 -6.01
C ASN A 112 20.05 19.12 -6.10
N SER A 113 20.40 19.52 -7.34
CA SER A 113 21.49 20.48 -7.60
C SER A 113 21.23 21.85 -6.99
N THR A 114 19.97 22.29 -6.92
CA THR A 114 19.60 23.60 -6.36
C THR A 114 19.77 23.63 -4.85
N LEU A 115 19.48 22.51 -4.17
CA LEU A 115 19.65 22.37 -2.72
C LEU A 115 21.02 21.82 -2.32
N ASN A 116 21.85 21.46 -3.31
CA ASN A 116 23.16 20.82 -3.12
C ASN A 116 23.11 19.63 -2.16
N ARG A 117 22.07 18.79 -2.26
CA ARG A 117 21.86 17.62 -1.36
C ARG A 117 20.97 16.55 -1.98
N ALA A 118 21.03 15.36 -1.42
CA ALA A 118 20.08 14.29 -1.72
C ALA A 118 18.64 14.63 -1.27
N GLU A 119 17.66 14.25 -2.09
CA GLU A 119 16.24 14.46 -1.85
C GLU A 119 15.40 13.28 -2.36
N TRP A 120 14.38 12.91 -1.59
CA TRP A 120 13.37 11.94 -2.00
C TRP A 120 12.41 12.47 -3.07
N THR A 121 12.11 11.66 -4.08
CA THR A 121 10.97 11.90 -4.98
C THR A 121 9.62 11.64 -4.28
N LYS A 122 8.53 11.86 -5.02
CA LYS A 122 7.20 11.40 -4.63
C LYS A 122 7.16 9.86 -4.65
N THR A 123 6.62 9.28 -3.59
CA THR A 123 6.37 7.84 -3.49
C THR A 123 5.31 7.39 -4.48
N ASN A 124 5.55 6.25 -5.12
CA ASN A 124 4.61 5.59 -6.02
C ASN A 124 3.91 4.42 -5.29
N TYR A 125 2.63 4.64 -4.97
CA TYR A 125 1.73 3.66 -4.37
C TYR A 125 0.76 3.01 -5.38
N SER A 126 0.94 3.23 -6.68
CA SER A 126 -0.04 2.80 -7.70
C SER A 126 -0.39 1.32 -7.62
N LYS A 127 0.61 0.44 -7.46
CA LYS A 127 0.41 -1.00 -7.30
C LYS A 127 -0.16 -1.38 -5.93
N CYS A 128 -0.05 -0.56 -4.89
CA CYS A 128 -0.72 -0.85 -3.61
C CYS A 128 -2.23 -0.71 -3.70
N LEU A 129 -2.74 0.03 -4.69
CA LEU A 129 -4.16 0.26 -4.91
C LEU A 129 -4.76 -0.67 -5.97
N THR A 130 -3.98 -1.63 -6.50
CA THR A 130 -4.48 -2.59 -7.48
C THR A 130 -5.08 -3.83 -6.81
N TYR A 131 -6.26 -4.19 -7.29
CA TYR A 131 -7.02 -5.36 -6.84
C TYR A 131 -6.63 -6.65 -7.60
N GLU A 132 -5.76 -6.54 -8.61
CA GLU A 132 -5.52 -7.54 -9.65
C GLU A 132 -4.51 -8.62 -9.27
N GLU A 133 -4.70 -9.27 -8.13
CA GLU A 133 -4.10 -10.58 -7.92
C GLU A 133 -5.19 -11.58 -7.58
N THR A 134 -5.77 -12.12 -8.65
CA THR A 134 -6.66 -13.26 -8.65
C THR A 134 -5.84 -14.53 -8.41
N ASP A 135 -5.87 -15.08 -7.21
CA ASP A 135 -5.41 -16.45 -7.04
C ASP A 135 -6.44 -17.38 -7.70
N PHE A 136 -6.02 -18.16 -8.71
CA PHE A 136 -6.89 -19.09 -9.42
C PHE A 136 -7.14 -20.32 -8.53
N CYS A 137 -8.25 -20.33 -7.78
CA CYS A 137 -8.65 -21.54 -7.07
C CYS A 137 -9.57 -22.37 -7.99
N ASN A 138 -9.10 -23.55 -8.41
CA ASN A 138 -9.99 -24.56 -9.00
C ASN A 138 -11.07 -24.95 -7.98
N THR A 139 -12.24 -25.31 -8.49
CA THR A 139 -13.53 -25.51 -7.77
C THR A 139 -13.48 -26.45 -6.56
N THR A 140 -12.40 -27.22 -6.34
CA THR A 140 -12.23 -28.13 -5.21
C THR A 140 -11.68 -27.45 -3.94
N THR A 141 -11.04 -26.27 -4.04
CA THR A 141 -10.31 -25.64 -2.91
C THR A 141 -11.06 -24.51 -2.19
N CYS A 142 -12.06 -23.87 -2.81
CA CYS A 142 -12.77 -22.76 -2.15
C CYS A 142 -13.80 -23.21 -1.10
N SER A 143 -14.28 -24.44 -1.18
CA SER A 143 -15.28 -25.00 -0.26
C SER A 143 -14.71 -25.41 1.10
N LEU A 144 -13.37 -25.40 1.27
CA LEU A 144 -12.70 -25.96 2.45
C LEU A 144 -12.19 -24.91 3.46
N GLU A 145 -12.34 -23.61 3.18
CA GLU A 145 -11.97 -22.54 4.15
C GLU A 145 -13.19 -21.86 4.81
N LEU A 146 -14.39 -22.44 4.68
CA LEU A 146 -15.61 -21.98 5.34
C LEU A 146 -15.97 -22.78 6.61
N ASN A 147 -15.04 -23.55 7.17
CA ASN A 147 -15.18 -24.18 8.48
C ASN A 147 -14.18 -23.60 9.48
#